data_AF-A0A9N9XKM7-F1
#
_entry.id   AF-A0A9N9XKM7-F1
#
_cell.length_a   1.000
_cell.length_b   1.000
_cell.length_c   1.000
_cell.angle_alpha   90.00
_cell.angle_beta   90.00
_cell.angle_gamma   90.00
#
_symmetry.space_group_name_H-M   'P 1'
#
loop_
_entity.id
_entity.type
_entity.pdbx_description
1 polymer ?
#
loop_
_entity_poly.entity_id
_entity_poly.type
_entity_poly.pdbx_seq_one_letter_code
_entity_poly.pdbx_strand_id
1 'polypeptide(L)'
;MSTPNSKRNDVSKLKKSFCNLNKVYMSLGCSLNELEHSTFGLSLYKIISVLSFAIILTSVLLEQGYITFLINYIFGVRCIVPNNYFIWEATRPISDCNFCVNVSKPVVLPNSTRELFSPYSYGSQPIVIKGAFLHWPAMRIFSLEYFQDLYNRTDGSIRSVDEECQFLHFKSDFISLKDVLSMSKERSLNDPKEKSWYVGWGNCHPTVLEEMRNHYPKPHFLPEDSEIPSKEYIFMGYDDGATLHLDFINRLMWQAQLKGTKHWYLHPPPECEHVCKSLEFSVEPGDAGECILLPEYSILIIPLFNFNWLISVGRYESVVSRDNH
;
A
#
# COMPACT_ATOMS: atom_id res chain seq x y z
N MET A 1 -34.23 -34.55 59.12
CA MET A 1 -35.08 -34.20 60.29
C MET A 1 -34.23 -33.52 61.35
N SER A 2 -34.25 -32.18 61.37
CA SER A 2 -33.77 -31.38 62.50
C SER A 2 -35.01 -30.80 63.18
N THR A 3 -35.14 -31.06 64.48
CA THR A 3 -36.36 -30.77 65.25
C THR A 3 -36.65 -29.26 65.31
N PRO A 4 -37.93 -28.82 65.41
CA PRO A 4 -38.30 -27.40 65.54
C PRO A 4 -37.61 -26.66 66.69
N ASN A 5 -37.10 -27.42 67.69
CA ASN A 5 -36.36 -26.91 68.83
C ASN A 5 -34.92 -26.47 68.49
N SER A 6 -34.29 -27.01 67.45
CA SER A 6 -32.92 -26.65 67.05
C SER A 6 -32.86 -25.25 66.42
N LYS A 7 -33.76 -24.93 65.47
CA LYS A 7 -33.83 -23.60 64.83
C LYS A 7 -34.20 -22.49 65.83
N ARG A 8 -35.04 -22.79 66.82
CA ARG A 8 -35.44 -21.83 67.86
C ARG A 8 -34.28 -21.50 68.82
N ASN A 9 -33.41 -22.48 69.06
CA ASN A 9 -32.16 -22.28 69.82
C ASN A 9 -31.12 -21.46 69.05
N ASP A 10 -31.01 -21.62 67.73
CA ASP A 10 -30.07 -20.84 66.93
C ASP A 10 -30.46 -19.36 66.87
N VAL A 11 -31.75 -19.06 66.70
CA VAL A 11 -32.26 -17.68 66.72
C VAL A 11 -32.06 -17.01 68.10
N SER A 12 -32.26 -17.75 69.19
CA SER A 12 -32.02 -17.21 70.54
C SER A 12 -30.55 -16.91 70.78
N LYS A 13 -29.66 -17.78 70.29
CA LYS A 13 -28.20 -17.62 70.37
C LYS A 13 -27.73 -16.41 69.55
N LEU A 14 -28.27 -16.23 68.35
CA LEU A 14 -27.94 -15.12 67.45
C LEU A 14 -28.41 -13.77 68.03
N LYS A 15 -29.63 -13.73 68.58
CA LYS A 15 -30.16 -12.54 69.27
C LYS A 15 -29.32 -12.17 70.47
N LYS A 16 -28.84 -13.16 71.23
CA LYS A 16 -27.97 -12.93 72.40
C LYS A 16 -26.60 -12.38 71.99
N SER A 17 -26.00 -12.91 70.93
CA SER A 17 -24.75 -12.38 70.37
C SER A 17 -24.89 -10.94 69.89
N PHE A 18 -25.99 -10.63 69.19
CA PHE A 18 -26.26 -9.27 68.70
C PHE A 18 -26.48 -8.27 69.84
N CYS A 19 -27.24 -8.66 70.89
CA CYS A 19 -27.40 -7.84 72.08
C CYS A 19 -26.08 -7.61 72.82
N ASN A 20 -25.19 -8.61 72.90
CA ASN A 20 -23.88 -8.44 73.51
C ASN A 20 -23.01 -7.48 72.71
N LEU A 21 -23.02 -7.60 71.39
CA LEU A 21 -22.23 -6.74 70.51
C LEU A 21 -22.67 -5.27 70.60
N ASN A 22 -23.98 -5.02 70.60
CA ASN A 22 -24.52 -3.66 70.76
C ASN A 22 -24.18 -3.07 72.13
N LYS A 23 -24.18 -3.88 73.20
CA LYS A 23 -23.73 -3.43 74.53
C LYS A 23 -22.26 -3.04 74.56
N VAL A 24 -21.40 -3.78 73.86
CA VAL A 24 -19.97 -3.44 73.73
C VAL A 24 -19.81 -2.09 73.03
N TYR A 25 -20.49 -1.88 71.90
CA TYR A 25 -20.41 -0.61 71.17
C TYR A 25 -20.97 0.58 71.97
N MET A 26 -22.07 0.37 72.71
CA MET A 26 -22.57 1.40 73.63
C MET A 26 -21.58 1.72 74.75
N SER A 27 -20.86 0.72 75.27
CA SER A 27 -19.82 0.94 76.30
C SER A 27 -18.59 1.68 75.76
N LEU A 28 -18.38 1.65 74.44
CA LEU A 28 -17.33 2.40 73.75
C LEU A 28 -17.77 3.82 73.34
N GLY A 29 -18.98 4.23 73.74
CA GLY A 29 -19.48 5.60 73.53
C GLY A 29 -20.35 5.79 72.28
N CYS A 30 -20.69 4.73 71.54
CA CYS A 30 -21.61 4.85 70.40
C CYS A 30 -23.06 5.09 70.88
N SER A 31 -23.71 6.10 70.32
CA SER A 31 -25.12 6.41 70.56
C SER A 31 -26.04 5.43 69.81
N LEU A 32 -27.27 5.30 70.31
CA LEU A 32 -28.27 4.39 69.73
C LEU A 32 -28.63 4.79 68.28
N ASN A 33 -28.64 6.09 67.97
CA ASN A 33 -28.86 6.59 66.61
C ASN A 33 -27.73 6.21 65.63
N GLU A 34 -26.47 6.16 66.08
CA GLU A 34 -25.33 5.77 65.23
C GLU A 34 -25.37 4.26 64.89
N LEU A 35 -25.84 3.45 65.83
CA LEU A 35 -26.03 2.02 65.64
C LEU A 35 -27.22 1.72 64.70
N GLU A 36 -28.25 2.56 64.68
CA GLU A 36 -29.34 2.46 63.70
C GLU A 36 -28.88 2.89 62.30
N HIS A 37 -28.13 4.01 62.20
CA HIS A 37 -27.72 4.56 60.91
C HIS A 37 -26.72 3.69 60.14
N SER A 38 -25.90 2.91 60.85
CA SER A 38 -24.92 1.99 60.27
C SER A 38 -25.55 0.75 59.62
N THR A 39 -26.85 0.50 59.84
CA THR A 39 -27.60 -0.60 59.20
C THR A 39 -28.23 -0.22 57.85
N PHE A 40 -28.28 1.07 57.50
CA PHE A 40 -28.79 1.53 56.21
C PHE A 40 -27.66 1.71 55.19
N GLY A 41 -27.45 0.68 54.38
CA GLY A 41 -26.57 0.69 53.21
C GLY A 41 -26.94 1.78 52.19
N LEU A 42 -26.03 2.05 51.24
CA LEU A 42 -26.21 3.06 50.19
C LEU A 42 -27.66 3.08 49.69
N SER A 43 -28.33 4.21 49.92
CA SER A 43 -29.74 4.38 49.59
C SER A 43 -29.99 4.00 48.13
N LEU A 44 -30.95 3.10 47.91
CA LEU A 44 -31.43 2.68 46.59
C LEU A 44 -31.71 3.89 45.68
N TYR A 45 -32.16 5.00 46.26
CA TYR A 45 -32.37 6.28 45.58
C TYR A 45 -31.08 6.87 44.97
N LYS A 46 -29.93 6.79 45.67
CA LYS A 46 -28.65 7.24 45.13
C LYS A 46 -28.22 6.36 43.95
N ILE A 47 -28.44 5.05 44.02
CA ILE A 47 -28.13 4.12 42.93
C ILE A 47 -29.02 4.42 41.72
N ILE A 48 -30.33 4.59 41.92
CA ILE A 48 -31.29 4.93 40.87
C ILE A 48 -30.96 6.30 40.25
N SER A 49 -30.60 7.29 41.05
CA SER A 49 -30.21 8.63 40.59
C SER A 49 -28.96 8.60 39.70
N VAL A 50 -27.93 7.87 40.11
CA VAL A 50 -26.70 7.70 39.31
C VAL A 50 -26.98 6.95 38.00
N LEU A 51 -27.78 5.88 38.05
CA LEU A 51 -28.17 5.13 36.85
C LEU A 51 -28.99 5.99 35.89
N SER A 52 -29.94 6.77 36.41
CA SER A 52 -30.78 7.66 35.60
C SER A 52 -29.94 8.75 34.93
N PHE A 53 -29.00 9.35 35.66
CA PHE A 53 -28.08 10.34 35.10
C PHE A 53 -27.18 9.73 34.02
N ALA A 54 -26.65 8.52 34.25
CA ALA A 54 -25.83 7.82 33.27
C ALA A 54 -26.61 7.51 31.98
N ILE A 55 -27.88 7.09 32.10
CA ILE A 55 -28.77 6.81 30.96
C ILE A 55 -29.07 8.09 30.16
N ILE A 56 -29.37 9.20 30.85
CA ILE A 56 -29.63 10.48 30.20
C ILE A 56 -28.36 10.97 29.47
N LEU A 57 -27.21 10.90 30.13
CA LEU A 57 -25.93 11.30 29.53
C LEU A 57 -25.60 10.45 28.30
N THR A 58 -25.77 9.13 28.36
CA THR A 58 -25.56 8.26 27.18
C THR A 58 -26.53 8.57 26.05
N SER A 59 -27.80 8.85 26.36
CA SER A 59 -28.81 9.20 25.35
C SER A 59 -28.47 10.52 24.64
N VAL A 60 -28.05 11.55 25.39
CA VAL A 60 -27.61 12.84 24.82
C VAL A 60 -26.36 12.67 23.95
N LEU A 61 -25.40 11.86 24.39
CA LEU A 61 -24.18 11.57 23.62
C LEU A 61 -24.45 10.75 22.34
N LEU A 62 -25.49 9.91 22.33
CA LEU A 62 -25.96 9.19 21.15
C LEU A 62 -26.66 10.13 20.17
N GLU A 63 -27.55 11.01 20.65
CA GLU A 63 -28.29 11.97 19.82
C GLU A 63 -27.37 12.99 19.15
N GLN A 64 -26.33 13.45 19.85
CA GLN A 64 -25.32 14.36 19.32
C GLN A 64 -24.27 13.65 18.44
N GLY A 65 -24.37 12.34 18.26
CA GLY A 65 -23.49 11.57 17.38
C GLY A 65 -22.05 11.43 17.88
N TYR A 66 -21.72 11.83 19.11
CA TYR A 66 -20.36 11.76 19.64
C TYR A 66 -19.87 10.31 19.82
N ILE A 67 -20.75 9.42 20.28
CA ILE A 67 -20.41 7.99 20.40
C ILE A 67 -20.18 7.39 19.00
N THR A 68 -21.03 7.74 18.04
CA THR A 68 -20.89 7.31 16.64
C THR A 68 -19.60 7.86 16.03
N PHE A 69 -19.23 9.12 16.30
CA PHE A 69 -17.98 9.72 15.87
C PHE A 69 -16.76 9.04 16.49
N LEU A 70 -16.79 8.73 17.79
CA LEU A 70 -15.69 8.07 18.49
C LEU A 70 -15.50 6.62 18.01
N ILE A 71 -16.61 5.88 17.84
CA ILE A 71 -16.62 4.53 17.26
C ILE A 71 -16.09 4.60 15.82
N ASN A 72 -16.58 5.52 14.99
CA ASN A 72 -16.09 5.68 13.62
C ASN A 72 -14.63 6.15 13.56
N TYR A 73 -14.15 6.90 14.54
CA TYR A 73 -12.75 7.26 14.63
C TYR A 73 -11.93 6.01 14.97
N ILE A 74 -12.25 5.30 16.06
CA ILE A 74 -11.50 4.13 16.54
C ILE A 74 -11.56 2.96 15.54
N PHE A 75 -12.74 2.66 14.99
CA PHE A 75 -12.93 1.59 14.00
C PHE A 75 -12.64 2.05 12.56
N GLY A 76 -12.53 3.36 12.32
CA GLY A 76 -12.16 3.93 11.02
C GLY A 76 -10.66 4.04 10.82
N VAL A 77 -9.85 4.11 11.89
CA VAL A 77 -8.40 3.91 11.77
C VAL A 77 -8.13 2.45 11.49
N ARG A 78 -7.93 2.12 10.20
CA ARG A 78 -7.57 0.76 9.77
C ARG A 78 -6.20 0.31 10.30
N CYS A 79 -5.32 1.25 10.69
CA CYS A 79 -3.99 0.96 11.24
C CYS A 79 -3.62 1.97 12.34
N ILE A 80 -3.17 1.47 13.51
CA ILE A 80 -2.63 2.30 14.62
C ILE A 80 -1.30 2.95 14.20
N VAL A 81 -0.51 2.24 13.40
CA VAL A 81 0.76 2.73 12.85
C VAL A 81 0.56 3.00 11.36
N PRO A 82 0.88 4.22 10.87
CA PRO A 82 0.81 4.51 9.45
C PRO A 82 1.80 3.62 8.70
N ASN A 83 1.32 3.01 7.61
CA ASN A 83 2.09 2.11 6.77
C ASN A 83 3.06 2.91 5.87
N ASN A 84 4.09 3.50 6.48
CA ASN A 84 5.10 4.31 5.80
C ASN A 84 6.33 3.47 5.41
N TYR A 85 7.22 4.02 4.57
CA TYR A 85 8.42 3.33 4.08
C TYR A 85 9.30 2.76 5.21
N PHE A 86 9.40 3.45 6.34
CA PHE A 86 10.20 2.97 7.47
C PHE A 86 9.61 1.69 8.07
N ILE A 87 8.29 1.65 8.26
CA ILE A 87 7.60 0.46 8.78
C ILE A 87 7.68 -0.68 7.77
N TRP A 88 7.53 -0.40 6.47
CA TRP A 88 7.71 -1.39 5.41
C TRP A 88 9.10 -2.02 5.46
N GLU A 89 10.14 -1.20 5.51
CA GLU A 89 11.52 -1.69 5.52
C GLU A 89 11.85 -2.44 6.83
N ALA A 90 11.38 -1.93 7.98
CA ALA A 90 11.63 -2.56 9.27
C ALA A 90 10.88 -3.89 9.47
N THR A 91 9.77 -4.09 8.74
CA THR A 91 8.95 -5.32 8.84
C THR A 91 9.16 -6.27 7.68
N ARG A 92 9.95 -5.87 6.68
CA ARG A 92 10.34 -6.69 5.53
C ARG A 92 11.10 -7.94 6.01
N PRO A 93 10.84 -9.13 5.42
CA PRO A 93 11.67 -10.30 5.68
C PRO A 93 13.11 -10.08 5.18
N ILE A 94 14.08 -10.70 5.86
CA ILE A 94 15.48 -10.69 5.43
C ILE A 94 15.59 -11.40 4.09
N SER A 95 16.28 -10.75 3.14
CA SER A 95 16.47 -11.24 1.77
C SER A 95 17.37 -12.48 1.72
N ASP A 96 17.12 -13.41 0.78
CA ASP A 96 18.03 -14.53 0.52
C ASP A 96 19.02 -14.14 -0.57
N CYS A 97 20.24 -13.76 -0.19
CA CYS A 97 21.26 -13.28 -1.11
C CYS A 97 21.67 -14.28 -2.23
N ASN A 98 21.19 -15.52 -2.23
CA ASN A 98 21.42 -16.48 -3.31
C ASN A 98 20.93 -15.99 -4.68
N PHE A 99 19.94 -15.09 -4.76
CA PHE A 99 19.42 -14.59 -6.04
C PHE A 99 20.47 -13.89 -6.92
N CYS A 100 21.51 -13.32 -6.31
CA CYS A 100 22.54 -12.54 -7.00
C CYS A 100 23.87 -13.27 -7.14
N VAL A 101 23.99 -14.48 -6.60
CA VAL A 101 25.25 -15.22 -6.61
C VAL A 101 25.65 -15.49 -8.05
N ASN A 102 26.85 -15.05 -8.43
CA ASN A 102 27.38 -15.09 -9.79
C ASN A 102 26.61 -14.25 -10.84
N VAL A 103 25.71 -13.36 -10.41
CA VAL A 103 25.05 -12.40 -11.29
C VAL A 103 25.92 -11.14 -11.38
N SER A 104 26.56 -10.93 -12.53
CA SER A 104 27.42 -9.77 -12.78
C SER A 104 26.91 -8.82 -13.86
N LYS A 105 25.92 -9.25 -14.64
CA LYS A 105 25.31 -8.49 -15.72
C LYS A 105 23.88 -8.97 -15.98
N PRO A 106 23.01 -8.15 -16.58
CA PRO A 106 21.72 -8.63 -17.04
C PRO A 106 21.87 -9.69 -18.13
N VAL A 107 20.87 -10.56 -18.26
CA VAL A 107 20.70 -11.39 -19.45
C VAL A 107 20.22 -10.50 -20.58
N VAL A 108 20.95 -10.48 -21.69
CA VAL A 108 20.54 -9.77 -22.89
C VAL A 108 20.12 -10.79 -23.93
N LEU A 109 18.84 -10.78 -24.27
CA LEU A 109 18.27 -11.64 -25.30
C LEU A 109 17.98 -10.82 -26.56
N PRO A 110 18.14 -11.40 -27.76
CA PRO A 110 17.60 -10.80 -28.98
C PRO A 110 16.06 -10.86 -28.95
N ASN A 111 15.39 -10.34 -29.99
CA ASN A 111 13.94 -10.51 -30.14
C ASN A 111 13.57 -12.01 -30.03
N SER A 112 12.95 -12.37 -28.91
CA SER A 112 12.84 -13.75 -28.44
C SER A 112 11.44 -14.31 -28.63
N THR A 113 11.35 -15.63 -28.80
CA THR A 113 10.08 -16.37 -28.73
C THR A 113 9.79 -16.77 -27.29
N ARG A 114 8.56 -17.25 -27.04
CA ARG A 114 8.12 -17.75 -25.73
C ARG A 114 8.98 -18.90 -25.23
N GLU A 115 9.36 -19.82 -26.11
CA GLU A 115 10.18 -20.99 -25.78
C GLU A 115 11.57 -20.57 -25.33
N LEU A 116 12.14 -19.55 -25.98
CA LEU A 116 13.45 -19.01 -25.63
C LEU A 116 13.40 -18.19 -24.33
N PHE A 117 12.28 -17.52 -24.04
CA PHE A 117 12.09 -16.75 -22.82
C PHE A 117 11.69 -17.60 -21.60
N SER A 118 11.03 -18.75 -21.81
CA SER A 118 10.49 -19.60 -20.73
C SER A 118 11.49 -20.00 -19.64
N PRO A 119 12.78 -20.28 -19.92
CA PRO A 119 13.75 -20.59 -18.86
C PRO A 119 14.02 -19.40 -17.92
N TYR A 120 13.74 -18.18 -18.38
CA TYR A 120 14.02 -16.94 -17.68
C TYR A 120 12.79 -16.35 -16.97
N SER A 121 11.58 -16.86 -17.26
CA SER A 121 10.33 -16.29 -16.77
C SER A 121 10.12 -16.39 -15.25
N TYR A 122 10.91 -17.21 -14.56
CA TYR A 122 10.87 -17.41 -13.10
C TYR A 122 12.22 -17.13 -12.41
N GLY A 123 13.15 -16.50 -13.13
CA GLY A 123 14.48 -16.18 -12.63
C GLY A 123 14.55 -14.82 -11.94
N SER A 124 15.45 -14.71 -10.98
CA SER A 124 15.78 -13.44 -10.29
C SER A 124 16.84 -12.61 -11.04
N GLN A 125 17.21 -13.00 -12.25
CA GLN A 125 18.21 -12.25 -13.01
C GLN A 125 17.53 -11.17 -13.85
N PRO A 126 18.02 -9.91 -13.84
CA PRO A 126 17.50 -8.87 -14.73
C PRO A 126 17.66 -9.27 -16.19
N ILE A 127 16.60 -9.13 -16.98
CA ILE A 127 16.59 -9.47 -18.41
C ILE A 127 16.23 -8.25 -19.25
N VAL A 128 16.96 -8.08 -20.36
CA VAL A 128 16.67 -7.10 -21.42
C VAL A 128 16.46 -7.85 -22.73
N ILE A 129 15.30 -7.67 -23.37
CA ILE A 129 15.00 -8.26 -24.67
C ILE A 129 15.08 -7.17 -25.73
N LYS A 130 16.09 -7.29 -26.61
CA LYS A 130 16.41 -6.28 -27.61
C LYS A 130 15.38 -6.26 -28.74
N GLY A 131 14.86 -5.07 -29.06
CA GLY A 131 13.95 -4.85 -30.18
C GLY A 131 12.62 -5.60 -30.13
N ALA A 132 12.18 -6.03 -28.94
CA ALA A 132 10.95 -6.80 -28.77
C ALA A 132 9.70 -6.06 -29.26
N PHE A 133 9.65 -4.75 -29.07
CA PHE A 133 8.45 -3.92 -29.26
C PHE A 133 8.49 -3.03 -30.49
N LEU A 134 9.49 -3.17 -31.36
CA LEU A 134 9.62 -2.37 -32.59
C LEU A 134 8.39 -2.47 -33.51
N HIS A 135 7.63 -3.57 -33.42
CA HIS A 135 6.42 -3.80 -34.20
C HIS A 135 5.16 -3.12 -33.63
N TRP A 136 5.21 -2.60 -32.39
CA TRP A 136 4.04 -2.03 -31.73
C TRP A 136 3.64 -0.67 -32.35
N PRO A 137 2.33 -0.45 -32.62
CA PRO A 137 1.83 0.87 -32.99
C PRO A 137 2.18 1.96 -31.97
N ALA A 138 2.22 1.62 -30.68
CA ALA A 138 2.57 2.53 -29.59
C ALA A 138 3.91 3.25 -29.78
N MET A 139 4.89 2.63 -30.46
CA MET A 139 6.19 3.25 -30.76
C MET A 139 6.05 4.58 -31.51
N ARG A 140 5.01 4.70 -32.34
CA ARG A 140 4.74 5.89 -33.17
C ARG A 140 3.60 6.73 -32.63
N ILE A 141 2.57 6.09 -32.08
CA ILE A 141 1.31 6.75 -31.68
C ILE A 141 1.45 7.44 -30.33
N PHE A 142 2.12 6.83 -29.36
CA PHE A 142 2.15 7.39 -28.02
C PHE A 142 2.99 8.67 -28.00
N SER A 143 2.32 9.74 -27.60
CA SER A 143 2.84 11.10 -27.49
C SER A 143 2.21 11.77 -26.25
N LEU A 144 2.76 12.87 -25.73
CA LEU A 144 2.10 13.61 -24.65
C LEU A 144 0.73 14.09 -25.13
N GLU A 145 0.66 14.57 -26.37
CA GLU A 145 -0.55 15.05 -27.03
C GLU A 145 -1.61 13.95 -27.17
N TYR A 146 -1.19 12.72 -27.49
CA TYR A 146 -2.08 11.56 -27.51
C TYR A 146 -2.73 11.32 -26.14
N PHE A 147 -1.93 11.33 -25.07
CA PHE A 147 -2.47 11.14 -23.72
C PHE A 147 -3.32 12.34 -23.26
N GLN A 148 -2.94 13.57 -23.63
CA GLN A 148 -3.76 14.76 -23.39
C GLN A 148 -5.14 14.61 -24.03
N ASP A 149 -5.22 14.24 -25.31
CA ASP A 149 -6.50 14.00 -25.98
C ASP A 149 -7.30 12.88 -25.30
N LEU A 150 -6.67 11.72 -25.12
CA LEU A 150 -7.31 10.53 -24.56
C LEU A 150 -7.92 10.76 -23.19
N TYR A 151 -7.16 11.35 -22.26
CA TYR A 151 -7.65 11.62 -20.91
C TYR A 151 -8.65 12.78 -20.87
N ASN A 152 -8.47 13.84 -21.68
CA ASN A 152 -9.41 14.97 -21.67
C ASN A 152 -10.77 14.60 -22.27
N ARG A 153 -10.83 13.69 -23.25
CA ARG A 153 -12.09 13.26 -23.86
C ARG A 153 -12.78 12.11 -23.12
N THR A 154 -12.08 11.47 -22.18
CA THR A 154 -12.62 10.36 -21.40
C THR A 154 -13.06 10.85 -20.03
N ASP A 155 -14.37 11.00 -19.84
CA ASP A 155 -14.95 11.47 -18.59
C ASP A 155 -14.51 10.64 -17.39
N GLY A 156 -14.10 11.31 -16.31
CA GLY A 156 -13.69 10.66 -15.06
C GLY A 156 -12.29 10.03 -15.09
N SER A 157 -11.60 9.99 -16.24
CA SER A 157 -10.28 9.35 -16.37
C SER A 157 -9.20 10.02 -15.52
N ILE A 158 -9.11 11.36 -15.52
CA ILE A 158 -8.13 12.09 -14.69
C ILE A 158 -8.42 11.86 -13.20
N ARG A 159 -9.70 11.96 -12.80
CA ARG A 159 -10.12 11.73 -11.41
C ARG A 159 -9.78 10.31 -10.95
N SER A 160 -9.95 9.31 -11.81
CA SER A 160 -9.59 7.93 -11.48
C SER A 160 -8.10 7.80 -11.12
N VAL A 161 -7.22 8.56 -11.78
CA VAL A 161 -5.78 8.54 -11.49
C VAL A 161 -5.48 9.15 -10.12
N ASP A 162 -6.12 10.27 -9.81
CA ASP A 162 -5.88 11.02 -8.58
C ASP A 162 -6.55 10.38 -7.33
N GLU A 163 -7.71 9.74 -7.48
CA GLU A 163 -8.51 9.21 -6.36
C GLU A 163 -8.40 7.69 -6.17
N GLU A 164 -8.30 6.91 -7.25
CA GLU A 164 -8.35 5.43 -7.20
C GLU A 164 -7.01 4.79 -7.54
N CYS A 165 -6.23 5.47 -8.37
CA CYS A 165 -4.96 5.01 -8.89
C CYS A 165 -3.79 5.68 -8.15
N GLN A 166 -2.66 5.88 -8.84
CA GLN A 166 -1.49 6.49 -8.24
C GLN A 166 -0.81 7.42 -9.23
N PHE A 167 -0.60 8.66 -8.81
CA PHE A 167 0.28 9.60 -9.47
C PHE A 167 1.67 9.55 -8.81
N LEU A 168 2.72 9.50 -9.63
CA LEU A 168 4.13 9.42 -9.21
C LEU A 168 4.83 10.69 -9.69
N HIS A 169 4.91 11.69 -8.82
CA HIS A 169 5.50 12.99 -9.15
C HIS A 169 7.04 12.99 -9.21
N PHE A 170 7.71 11.98 -8.61
CA PHE A 170 9.18 11.89 -8.47
C PHE A 170 9.79 13.23 -8.03
N LYS A 171 10.77 13.77 -8.77
CA LYS A 171 11.40 15.07 -8.49
C LYS A 171 10.68 16.26 -9.11
N SER A 172 9.61 16.04 -9.86
CA SER A 172 8.86 17.15 -10.47
C SER A 172 8.03 17.91 -9.43
N ASP A 173 7.61 19.13 -9.78
CA ASP A 173 6.70 19.96 -8.99
C ASP A 173 5.22 19.76 -9.36
N PHE A 174 4.90 18.71 -10.14
CA PHE A 174 3.53 18.34 -10.48
C PHE A 174 2.84 17.65 -9.29
N ILE A 175 1.57 17.95 -9.07
CA ILE A 175 0.79 17.41 -7.95
C ILE A 175 -0.21 16.35 -8.45
N SER A 176 -0.71 16.52 -9.67
CA SER A 176 -1.75 15.67 -10.27
C SER A 176 -1.46 15.36 -11.73
N LEU A 177 -2.16 14.34 -12.27
CA LEU A 177 -2.11 14.07 -13.71
C LEU A 177 -2.61 15.28 -14.52
N LYS A 178 -3.58 16.03 -13.99
CA LYS A 178 -4.10 17.24 -14.64
C LYS A 178 -3.00 18.27 -14.89
N ASP A 179 -2.07 18.45 -13.96
CA ASP A 179 -0.98 19.42 -14.11
C ASP A 179 -0.04 19.02 -15.25
N VAL A 180 0.23 17.72 -15.38
CA VAL A 180 1.03 17.15 -16.48
C VAL A 180 0.32 17.36 -17.81
N LEU A 181 -0.97 17.04 -17.89
CA LEU A 181 -1.74 17.17 -19.14
C LEU A 181 -2.00 18.63 -19.53
N SER A 182 -1.83 19.59 -18.61
CA SER A 182 -2.00 21.02 -18.87
C SER A 182 -0.68 21.80 -18.94
N MET A 183 0.46 21.10 -18.95
CA MET A 183 1.77 21.75 -19.02
C MET A 183 1.95 22.55 -20.32
N SER A 184 2.77 23.60 -20.26
CA SER A 184 3.12 24.40 -21.43
C SER A 184 3.91 23.56 -22.44
N LYS A 185 3.83 23.95 -23.72
CA LYS A 185 4.55 23.27 -24.80
C LYS A 185 6.06 23.43 -24.64
N GLU A 186 6.49 24.57 -24.13
CA GLU A 186 7.89 24.88 -23.84
C GLU A 186 8.44 23.89 -22.80
N ARG A 187 7.67 23.66 -21.73
CA ARG A 187 8.04 22.70 -20.68
C ARG A 187 7.98 21.26 -21.18
N SER A 188 6.97 20.90 -21.99
CA SER A 188 6.87 19.55 -22.56
C SER A 188 8.02 19.21 -23.50
N LEU A 189 8.68 20.22 -24.09
CA LEU A 189 9.84 20.08 -24.96
C LEU A 189 11.19 20.20 -24.21
N ASN A 190 11.16 20.33 -22.88
CA ASN A 190 12.33 20.57 -22.03
C ASN A 190 13.13 21.80 -22.48
N ASP A 191 12.44 22.93 -22.73
CA ASP A 191 13.12 24.19 -23.02
C ASP A 191 14.12 24.52 -21.89
N PRO A 192 15.36 24.93 -22.18
CA PRO A 192 16.38 25.22 -21.17
C PRO A 192 15.98 26.29 -20.13
N LYS A 193 14.95 27.10 -20.40
CA LYS A 193 14.40 28.10 -19.47
C LYS A 193 13.35 27.52 -18.52
N GLU A 194 12.82 26.34 -18.84
CA GLU A 194 11.80 25.64 -18.06
C GLU A 194 12.45 24.61 -17.12
N LYS A 195 11.67 24.16 -16.14
CA LYS A 195 12.11 23.07 -15.27
C LYS A 195 11.90 21.73 -15.97
N SER A 196 12.94 20.90 -15.91
CA SER A 196 12.83 19.49 -16.28
C SER A 196 11.76 18.77 -15.43
N TRP A 197 11.25 17.67 -15.96
CA TRP A 197 10.16 16.95 -15.33
C TRP A 197 10.23 15.47 -15.67
N TYR A 198 9.93 14.62 -14.70
CA TYR A 198 9.74 13.20 -14.90
C TYR A 198 8.62 12.74 -13.98
N VAL A 199 7.63 12.07 -14.56
CA VAL A 199 6.42 11.63 -13.86
C VAL A 199 6.07 10.21 -14.28
N GLY A 200 5.35 9.53 -13.41
CA GLY A 200 4.64 8.32 -13.76
C GLY A 200 3.20 8.41 -13.29
N TRP A 201 2.31 7.64 -13.91
CA TRP A 201 0.97 7.47 -13.38
C TRP A 201 0.44 6.08 -13.72
N GLY A 202 -0.33 5.55 -12.77
CA GLY A 202 -1.10 4.34 -12.97
C GLY A 202 -2.39 4.66 -13.71
N ASN A 203 -2.66 3.92 -14.77
CA ASN A 203 -3.94 3.87 -15.45
C ASN A 203 -4.73 2.65 -14.95
N CYS A 204 -5.88 2.91 -14.34
CA CYS A 204 -6.88 1.90 -13.97
C CYS A 204 -8.26 2.20 -14.59
N HIS A 205 -8.39 3.25 -15.40
CA HIS A 205 -9.65 3.60 -16.02
C HIS A 205 -9.96 2.61 -17.16
N PRO A 206 -11.06 1.84 -17.11
CA PRO A 206 -11.31 0.75 -18.05
C PRO A 206 -11.29 1.20 -19.52
N THR A 207 -11.94 2.32 -19.84
CA THR A 207 -12.00 2.85 -21.21
C THR A 207 -10.63 3.30 -21.73
N VAL A 208 -9.81 3.92 -20.87
CA VAL A 208 -8.48 4.39 -21.27
C VAL A 208 -7.58 3.17 -21.48
N LEU A 209 -7.64 2.19 -20.57
CA LEU A 209 -6.90 0.94 -20.68
C LEU A 209 -7.24 0.17 -21.94
N GLU A 210 -8.52 -0.01 -22.24
CA GLU A 210 -8.98 -0.71 -23.45
C GLU A 210 -8.44 -0.03 -24.71
N GLU A 211 -8.55 1.30 -24.78
CA GLU A 211 -8.07 2.04 -25.94
C GLU A 211 -6.55 1.94 -26.10
N MET A 212 -5.82 2.13 -25.00
CA MET A 212 -4.38 1.99 -24.94
C MET A 212 -3.89 0.61 -25.40
N ARG A 213 -4.57 -0.47 -24.97
CA ARG A 213 -4.24 -1.86 -25.32
C ARG A 213 -4.33 -2.17 -26.82
N ASN A 214 -5.07 -1.37 -27.59
CA ASN A 214 -5.08 -1.50 -29.05
C ASN A 214 -3.72 -1.15 -29.69
N HIS A 215 -2.85 -0.44 -28.97
CA HIS A 215 -1.56 0.04 -29.48
C HIS A 215 -0.35 -0.70 -28.93
N TYR A 216 -0.51 -1.43 -27.81
CA TYR A 216 0.50 -2.34 -27.26
C TYR A 216 -0.16 -3.64 -26.78
N PRO A 217 -0.21 -4.67 -27.65
CA PRO A 217 -0.75 -5.96 -27.25
C PRO A 217 0.15 -6.62 -26.19
N LYS A 218 -0.32 -7.74 -25.63
CA LYS A 218 0.53 -8.56 -24.76
C LYS A 218 1.85 -8.90 -25.48
N PRO A 219 3.02 -8.73 -24.84
CA PRO A 219 4.30 -9.13 -25.41
C PRO A 219 4.31 -10.57 -25.92
N HIS A 220 4.83 -10.78 -27.13
CA HIS A 220 4.80 -12.08 -27.80
C HIS A 220 5.69 -13.14 -27.12
N PHE A 221 6.70 -12.72 -26.38
CA PHE A 221 7.60 -13.60 -25.63
C PHE A 221 7.02 -14.07 -24.29
N LEU A 222 5.93 -13.44 -23.81
CA LEU A 222 5.30 -13.84 -22.54
C LEU A 222 4.41 -15.08 -22.71
N PRO A 223 4.30 -15.93 -21.67
CA PRO A 223 3.38 -17.07 -21.65
C PRO A 223 1.94 -16.74 -22.08
N GLU A 224 1.23 -17.72 -22.63
CA GLU A 224 -0.16 -17.51 -23.07
C GLU A 224 -1.12 -17.28 -21.91
N ASP A 225 -0.83 -17.89 -20.77
CA ASP A 225 -1.57 -17.81 -19.51
C ASP A 225 -1.14 -16.65 -18.61
N SER A 226 -0.22 -15.79 -19.07
CA SER A 226 0.13 -14.58 -18.33
C SER A 226 -1.10 -13.68 -18.15
N GLU A 227 -1.39 -13.34 -16.90
CA GLU A 227 -2.51 -12.50 -16.52
C GLU A 227 -2.29 -11.05 -16.97
N ILE A 228 -3.35 -10.41 -17.50
CA ILE A 228 -3.32 -9.00 -17.83
C ILE A 228 -3.72 -8.21 -16.57
N PRO A 229 -2.87 -7.33 -16.02
CA PRO A 229 -3.20 -6.56 -14.84
C PRO A 229 -4.39 -5.61 -15.05
N SER A 230 -5.08 -5.28 -13.97
CA SER A 230 -6.11 -4.24 -13.93
C SER A 230 -5.54 -2.81 -13.87
N LYS A 231 -4.23 -2.66 -13.64
CA LYS A 231 -3.52 -1.39 -13.55
C LYS A 231 -2.23 -1.44 -14.35
N GLU A 232 -2.00 -0.43 -15.16
CA GLU A 232 -0.82 -0.32 -16.02
C GLU A 232 -0.18 1.06 -15.81
N TYR A 233 1.14 1.15 -15.94
CA TYR A 233 1.85 2.38 -15.62
C TYR A 233 2.43 3.02 -16.87
N ILE A 234 2.32 4.34 -16.96
CA ILE A 234 3.01 5.15 -17.95
C ILE A 234 4.04 5.98 -17.22
N PHE A 235 5.26 6.01 -17.73
CA PHE A 235 6.31 6.91 -17.25
C PHE A 235 6.77 7.80 -18.39
N MET A 236 6.87 9.10 -18.12
CA MET A 236 7.19 10.11 -19.12
C MET A 236 7.99 11.27 -18.55
N GLY A 237 8.91 11.81 -19.35
CA GLY A 237 9.64 13.03 -19.03
C GLY A 237 11.10 13.02 -19.46
N TYR A 238 11.92 13.76 -18.72
CA TYR A 238 13.31 14.12 -18.97
C TYR A 238 14.15 14.08 -17.67
N ASP A 239 15.47 13.97 -17.86
CA ASP A 239 16.63 14.24 -17.00
C ASP A 239 16.74 13.61 -15.60
N ASP A 240 15.64 13.38 -14.89
CA ASP A 240 15.69 13.08 -13.45
C ASP A 240 15.27 11.67 -13.05
N GLY A 241 14.59 10.93 -13.94
CA GLY A 241 14.23 9.53 -13.71
C GLY A 241 13.50 9.27 -12.39
N ALA A 242 13.51 8.00 -11.96
CA ALA A 242 12.97 7.61 -10.66
C ALA A 242 14.10 7.58 -9.63
N THR A 243 13.84 8.14 -8.45
CA THR A 243 14.74 8.03 -7.29
C THR A 243 14.92 6.57 -6.86
N LEU A 244 15.99 6.27 -6.11
CA LEU A 244 16.20 4.92 -5.58
C LEU A 244 15.01 4.50 -4.72
N HIS A 245 14.36 3.40 -5.08
CA HIS A 245 13.20 2.85 -4.38
C HIS A 245 13.23 1.33 -4.41
N LEU A 246 12.42 0.72 -3.54
CA LEU A 246 12.21 -0.72 -3.48
C LEU A 246 10.82 -1.01 -4.03
N ASP A 247 10.76 -1.83 -5.07
CA ASP A 247 9.49 -2.33 -5.61
C ASP A 247 9.25 -3.75 -5.13
N PHE A 248 8.20 -3.92 -4.33
CA PHE A 248 7.80 -5.25 -3.85
C PHE A 248 6.90 -5.93 -4.88
N ILE A 249 7.53 -6.60 -5.84
CA ILE A 249 6.82 -7.21 -6.96
C ILE A 249 6.99 -8.73 -6.88
N ASN A 250 5.88 -9.41 -6.59
CA ASN A 250 5.78 -10.87 -6.56
C ASN A 250 5.32 -11.48 -7.91
N ARG A 251 5.30 -10.66 -8.95
CA ARG A 251 4.71 -10.92 -10.27
C ARG A 251 5.70 -10.53 -11.35
N LEU A 252 5.62 -11.15 -12.52
CA LEU A 252 6.48 -10.82 -13.64
C LEU A 252 6.16 -9.38 -14.04
N MET A 253 7.13 -8.49 -13.92
CA MET A 253 7.02 -7.15 -14.47
C MET A 253 7.72 -7.10 -15.81
N TRP A 254 7.24 -6.22 -16.69
CA TRP A 254 7.98 -5.79 -17.86
C TRP A 254 7.71 -4.31 -18.12
N GLN A 255 8.69 -3.61 -18.70
CA GLN A 255 8.57 -2.23 -19.17
C GLN A 255 8.99 -2.13 -20.63
N ALA A 256 8.09 -1.62 -21.47
CA ALA A 256 8.43 -1.29 -22.85
C ALA A 256 9.04 0.09 -22.93
N GLN A 257 10.26 0.21 -23.46
CA GLN A 257 10.88 1.50 -23.70
C GLN A 257 10.47 1.97 -25.10
N LEU A 258 9.57 2.96 -25.20
CA LEU A 258 9.03 3.38 -26.50
C LEU A 258 9.85 4.49 -27.14
N LYS A 259 10.31 5.45 -26.33
CA LYS A 259 11.08 6.60 -26.78
C LYS A 259 12.15 6.93 -25.75
N GLY A 260 13.30 7.36 -26.22
CA GLY A 260 14.45 7.61 -25.37
C GLY A 260 15.14 6.38 -24.80
N THR A 261 16.26 6.63 -24.14
CA THR A 261 17.10 5.61 -23.50
C THR A 261 17.01 5.77 -21.99
N LYS A 262 16.85 4.64 -21.30
CA LYS A 262 16.74 4.57 -19.84
C LYS A 262 17.90 3.77 -19.28
N HIS A 263 18.66 4.34 -18.33
CA HIS A 263 19.69 3.61 -17.61
C HIS A 263 19.16 3.15 -16.26
N TRP A 264 19.45 1.89 -15.95
CA TRP A 264 19.02 1.19 -14.76
C TRP A 264 20.23 0.94 -13.89
N TYR A 265 20.08 1.26 -12.61
CA TYR A 265 21.05 1.01 -11.55
C TYR A 265 20.36 0.16 -10.49
N LEU A 266 20.74 -1.12 -10.42
CA LEU A 266 20.21 -2.05 -9.44
C LEU A 266 21.20 -2.17 -8.30
N HIS A 267 20.74 -1.88 -7.10
CA HIS A 267 21.50 -2.04 -5.87
C HIS A 267 20.92 -3.22 -5.06
N PRO A 268 21.77 -4.14 -4.58
CA PRO A 268 21.31 -5.17 -3.67
C PRO A 268 20.83 -4.53 -2.36
N PRO A 269 19.96 -5.22 -1.60
CA PRO A 269 19.56 -4.77 -0.29
C PRO A 269 20.78 -4.77 0.66
N PRO A 270 20.81 -3.91 1.70
CA PRO A 270 21.99 -3.71 2.56
C PRO A 270 22.56 -5.00 3.14
N GLU A 271 21.70 -5.93 3.56
CA GLU A 271 22.11 -7.23 4.10
C GLU A 271 22.86 -8.10 3.10
N CYS A 272 22.69 -7.87 1.79
CA CYS A 272 23.31 -8.65 0.72
C CYS A 272 24.46 -7.92 0.01
N GLU A 273 24.82 -6.69 0.39
CA GLU A 273 25.92 -5.93 -0.23
C GLU A 273 27.28 -6.65 -0.19
N HIS A 274 27.48 -7.53 0.79
CA HIS A 274 28.71 -8.30 0.94
C HIS A 274 28.82 -9.50 -0.02
N VAL A 275 27.70 -9.93 -0.61
CA VAL A 275 27.62 -11.06 -1.56
C VAL A 275 27.34 -10.57 -2.98
N CYS A 276 26.38 -9.67 -3.10
CA CYS A 276 25.88 -9.13 -4.35
C CYS A 276 26.67 -7.91 -4.80
N LYS A 277 26.72 -7.69 -6.12
CA LYS A 277 27.24 -6.46 -6.71
C LYS A 277 26.10 -5.65 -7.33
N SER A 278 26.27 -4.33 -7.37
CA SER A 278 25.39 -3.47 -8.14
C SER A 278 25.49 -3.79 -9.63
N LEU A 279 24.37 -3.65 -10.34
CA LEU A 279 24.26 -3.88 -11.79
C LEU A 279 23.83 -2.60 -12.49
N GLU A 280 24.37 -2.39 -13.67
CA GLU A 280 24.08 -1.26 -14.54
C GLU A 280 23.73 -1.77 -15.93
N PHE A 281 22.67 -1.24 -16.54
CA PHE A 281 22.35 -1.49 -17.94
C PHE A 281 21.46 -0.42 -18.56
N SER A 282 21.40 -0.42 -19.89
CA SER A 282 20.63 0.55 -20.67
C SER A 282 19.56 -0.15 -21.49
N VAL A 283 18.39 0.45 -21.56
CA VAL A 283 17.25 0.00 -22.35
C VAL A 283 16.95 1.07 -23.41
N GLU A 284 16.92 0.67 -24.67
CA GLU A 284 16.78 1.55 -25.83
C GLU A 284 15.36 1.49 -26.42
N PRO A 285 14.97 2.44 -27.28
CA PRO A 285 13.66 2.40 -27.93
C PRO A 285 13.39 1.07 -28.66
N GLY A 286 12.29 0.41 -28.28
CA GLY A 286 11.87 -0.89 -28.81
C GLY A 286 12.30 -2.07 -27.96
N ASP A 287 13.15 -1.88 -26.95
CA ASP A 287 13.55 -2.94 -26.03
C ASP A 287 12.47 -3.20 -24.97
N ALA A 288 12.39 -4.45 -24.52
CA ALA A 288 11.76 -4.78 -23.26
C ALA A 288 12.81 -4.66 -22.15
N GLY A 289 12.64 -3.62 -21.32
CA GLY A 289 13.35 -3.45 -20.08
C GLY A 289 12.63 -4.12 -18.93
N GLU A 290 13.38 -4.46 -17.89
CA GLU A 290 12.81 -4.84 -16.61
C GLU A 290 11.88 -6.06 -16.64
N CYS A 291 12.27 -7.13 -17.36
CA CYS A 291 11.74 -8.48 -17.09
C CYS A 291 12.34 -8.95 -15.76
N ILE A 292 11.82 -8.40 -14.65
CA ILE A 292 12.35 -8.57 -13.31
C ILE A 292 11.30 -9.23 -12.43
N LEU A 293 11.61 -10.43 -11.95
CA LEU A 293 11.02 -11.02 -10.75
C LEU A 293 11.98 -10.80 -9.59
N LEU A 294 12.07 -9.57 -9.11
CA LEU A 294 12.91 -9.26 -7.97
C LEU A 294 12.08 -8.58 -6.89
N PRO A 295 11.54 -9.37 -5.94
CA PRO A 295 11.08 -8.79 -4.69
C PRO A 295 12.22 -8.18 -3.87
N GLU A 296 13.50 -8.38 -4.27
CA GLU A 296 14.64 -8.21 -3.37
C GLU A 296 15.63 -7.09 -3.72
N TYR A 297 15.61 -6.47 -4.90
CA TYR A 297 16.54 -5.37 -5.27
C TYR A 297 15.95 -3.98 -5.05
N SER A 298 16.81 -3.04 -4.65
CA SER A 298 16.54 -1.60 -4.76
C SER A 298 16.90 -1.11 -6.16
N ILE A 299 16.04 -0.28 -6.73
CA ILE A 299 16.12 0.16 -8.11
C ILE A 299 16.24 1.68 -8.16
N LEU A 300 17.31 2.16 -8.78
CA LEU A 300 17.50 3.56 -9.14
C LEU A 300 17.50 3.66 -10.67
N ILE A 301 16.77 4.64 -11.20
CA ILE A 301 16.60 4.82 -12.63
C ILE A 301 17.07 6.21 -13.00
N ILE A 302 18.08 6.31 -13.86
CA ILE A 302 18.61 7.59 -14.32
C ILE A 302 18.53 7.62 -15.85
N PRO A 303 17.83 8.59 -16.48
CA PRO A 303 17.96 8.82 -17.92
C PRO A 303 19.30 9.52 -18.20
N LEU A 304 20.10 9.04 -19.18
CA LEU A 304 21.31 9.74 -19.64
C LEU A 304 21.13 10.27 -21.08
N PHE A 305 21.75 11.43 -21.33
CA PHE A 305 21.45 12.36 -22.40
C PHE A 305 22.10 12.05 -23.75
N ASN A 306 21.34 12.31 -24.82
CA ASN A 306 21.74 13.21 -25.91
C ASN A 306 20.48 13.53 -26.74
N PHE A 307 19.57 14.36 -26.20
CA PHE A 307 18.12 14.34 -26.51
C PHE A 307 17.47 13.08 -25.94
N ASN A 308 16.32 13.15 -25.26
CA ASN A 308 15.24 12.17 -25.43
C ASN A 308 14.11 12.31 -24.41
N TRP A 309 12.94 12.56 -24.97
CA TRP A 309 11.63 12.39 -24.39
C TRP A 309 11.40 10.90 -24.07
N LEU A 310 11.08 10.55 -22.81
CA LEU A 310 10.86 9.15 -22.40
C LEU A 310 9.37 8.79 -22.50
N ILE A 311 9.03 7.62 -23.03
CA ILE A 311 7.79 6.93 -22.66
C ILE A 311 8.11 5.47 -22.38
N SER A 312 7.69 4.99 -21.21
CA SER A 312 7.59 3.56 -20.98
C SER A 312 6.22 3.15 -20.48
N VAL A 313 5.75 1.98 -20.93
CA VAL A 313 4.54 1.33 -20.42
C VAL A 313 4.94 0.07 -19.69
N GLY A 314 4.47 -0.08 -18.45
CA GLY A 314 4.78 -1.23 -17.60
C GLY A 314 3.53 -1.98 -17.15
N ARG A 315 3.66 -3.32 -17.03
CA ARG A 315 2.62 -4.21 -16.52
C ARG A 315 3.17 -5.14 -15.44
N TYR A 316 2.32 -5.50 -14.49
CA TYR A 316 2.53 -6.58 -13.52
C TYR A 316 1.69 -7.79 -13.92
N GLU A 317 2.31 -8.86 -14.40
CA GLU A 317 1.62 -10.09 -14.83
C GLU A 317 1.86 -11.21 -13.81
N SER A 318 0.80 -11.90 -13.36
CA SER A 318 1.02 -13.19 -12.71
C SER A 318 1.20 -14.27 -13.76
N VAL A 319 2.12 -15.19 -13.51
CA VAL A 319 2.23 -16.43 -14.28
C VAL A 319 1.81 -17.55 -13.33
N VAL A 320 0.80 -18.32 -13.70
CA VAL A 320 0.35 -19.46 -12.90
C VAL A 320 1.38 -20.58 -13.09
N SER A 321 2.14 -20.89 -12.03
CA SER A 321 2.93 -22.12 -12.00
C SER A 321 1.97 -23.30 -12.22
N ARG A 322 2.06 -23.95 -13.38
CA ARG A 322 1.60 -25.34 -13.44
C ARG A 322 2.66 -26.15 -12.71
N ASP A 323 2.38 -26.40 -11.44
CA ASP A 323 3.04 -27.46 -10.69
C ASP A 323 2.80 -28.76 -11.47
N ASN A 324 3.77 -29.15 -12.28
CA ASN A 324 3.79 -30.48 -12.87
C ASN A 324 4.18 -31.45 -11.75
N HIS A 325 3.23 -32.29 -11.38
CA HIS A 325 3.45 -33.53 -10.63
C HIS A 325 4.39 -34.48 -11.36
#